data_AF-A0A6U5MF59-F1
#
_entry.id   AF-A0A6U5MF59-F1
#
_cell.length_a   1.000
_cell.length_b   1.000
_cell.length_c   1.000
_cell.angle_alpha   90.00
_cell.angle_beta   90.00
_cell.angle_gamma   90.00
#
_symmetry.space_group_name_H-M   'P 1'
#
loop_
_entity.id
_entity.type
_entity.pdbx_description
1 polymer ?
#
loop_
_entity_poly.entity_id
_entity_poly.type
_entity_poly.pdbx_seq_one_letter_code
_entity_poly.pdbx_strand_id
1 'polypeptide(L)'
;MFAIRSSALRFSRNAASRIQPFAAIGNVADKHTLVLVRHGESQWNLENKFTGWVDVPLSPAGHEEVKEAGKLIKNAGIKFDVAYTSTLKRAIRTLWHILEQTDLMWIPIKQAWELNERHYGALQGLDKQETVDKYGKDQVSLRETYREGQDEYLADE
;
A
#
# COMPACT_ATOMS: atom_id res chain seq x y z
N MET A 1 -3.43 3.37 -0.08
CA MET A 1 -2.01 3.13 -0.43
C MET A 1 -1.18 3.50 0.78
N PHE A 2 -0.16 2.71 1.11
CA PHE A 2 0.67 2.95 2.30
C PHE A 2 2.10 3.19 1.89
N ALA A 3 2.78 4.12 2.56
CA ALA A 3 4.20 4.38 2.43
C ALA A 3 4.89 3.90 3.71
N ILE A 4 6.01 3.20 3.57
CA ILE A 4 6.77 2.78 4.73
C ILE A 4 8.27 3.02 4.51
N ARG A 5 8.88 3.77 5.43
CA ARG A 5 10.32 4.08 5.43
C ARG A 5 11.08 3.00 6.20
N SER A 6 12.19 2.55 5.62
CA SER A 6 13.19 1.73 6.30
C SER A 6 14.51 2.51 6.33
N SER A 7 15.08 2.69 7.51
CA SER A 7 16.42 3.22 7.73
C SER A 7 17.28 2.13 8.38
N ALA A 8 18.42 1.85 7.76
CA ALA A 8 19.36 0.86 8.27
C ALA A 8 20.10 1.42 9.49
N LEU A 9 19.52 1.35 10.69
CA LEU A 9 20.27 1.60 11.92
C LEU A 9 21.18 0.41 12.23
N ARG A 10 22.46 0.52 11.89
CA ARG A 10 23.52 -0.38 12.37
C ARG A 10 23.93 0.04 13.78
N PHE A 11 23.38 -0.60 14.81
CA PHE A 11 23.97 -0.56 16.15
C PHE A 11 25.06 -1.63 16.25
N SER A 12 26.31 -1.25 16.01
CA SER A 12 27.46 -2.06 16.43
C SER A 12 27.66 -1.86 17.92
N ARG A 13 27.18 -2.81 18.73
CA ARG A 13 27.66 -3.00 20.09
C ARG A 13 29.00 -3.72 20.00
N ASN A 14 30.11 -2.98 20.10
CA ASN A 14 31.33 -3.58 20.61
C ASN A 14 32.21 -2.58 21.36
N ALA A 15 32.85 -3.16 22.38
CA ALA A 15 33.43 -2.52 23.54
C ALA A 15 34.57 -1.54 23.25
N ALA A 16 34.81 -0.70 24.25
CA ALA A 16 35.93 0.20 24.40
C ALA A 16 37.25 -0.37 23.87
N SER A 17 37.80 0.24 22.82
CA SER A 17 39.22 0.57 22.72
C SER A 17 39.50 1.32 21.41
N ARG A 18 40.42 2.29 21.50
CA ARG A 18 41.12 2.98 20.40
C ARG A 18 40.37 4.12 19.68
N ILE A 19 40.83 5.32 20.01
CA ILE A 19 40.71 6.55 19.23
C ILE A 19 41.31 6.28 17.83
N GLN A 20 40.51 6.51 16.79
CA GLN A 20 40.95 6.73 15.41
C GLN A 20 40.52 8.16 15.03
N PRO A 21 41.37 8.96 14.35
CA PRO A 21 40.95 10.27 13.88
C PRO A 21 39.83 10.09 12.87
N PHE A 22 38.76 10.88 13.03
CA PHE A 22 37.55 10.86 12.21
C PHE A 22 37.88 11.44 10.82
N ALA A 23 38.59 10.66 10.00
CA ALA A 23 38.90 11.00 8.62
C ALA A 23 37.72 10.62 7.73
N ALA A 24 37.19 11.64 7.04
CA ALA A 24 36.28 11.56 5.91
C ALA A 24 34.95 10.81 6.15
N ILE A 25 33.95 11.53 6.66
CA ILE A 25 32.56 11.16 6.32
C ILE A 25 32.34 11.56 4.87
N GLY A 26 32.67 10.66 3.95
CA GLY A 26 32.20 10.72 2.58
C GLY A 26 30.68 10.81 2.61
N ASN A 27 30.14 11.73 1.82
CA ASN A 27 28.71 11.94 1.64
C ASN A 27 28.12 10.71 0.91
N VAL A 28 27.83 9.64 1.65
CA VAL A 28 27.06 8.51 1.13
C VAL A 28 25.61 8.89 1.31
N ALA A 29 24.94 9.31 0.24
CA ALA A 29 23.51 9.56 0.27
C ALA A 29 22.79 8.30 0.80
N ASP A 30 22.23 8.39 2.01
CA ASP A 30 21.57 7.26 2.64
C ASP A 30 20.39 6.79 1.79
N LYS A 31 20.43 5.54 1.34
CA LYS A 31 19.36 4.93 0.55
C LYS A 31 18.09 4.83 1.40
N HIS A 32 16.99 5.42 0.93
CA HIS A 32 15.68 5.26 1.53
C HIS A 32 14.87 4.21 0.78
N THR A 33 14.19 3.34 1.53
CA THR A 33 13.25 2.37 0.96
C THR A 33 11.84 2.88 1.21
N LEU A 34 11.03 2.90 0.17
CA LEU A 34 9.59 3.18 0.20
C LEU A 34 8.86 1.91 -0.24
N VAL A 35 8.05 1.34 0.64
CA VAL A 35 7.16 0.22 0.31
C VAL A 35 5.75 0.72 0.10
N LEU A 36 5.17 0.39 -1.06
CA LEU A 36 3.82 0.79 -1.47
C LEU A 36 2.90 -0.41 -1.51
N VAL A 37 1.83 -0.37 -0.71
CA VAL A 37 0.84 -1.46 -0.65
C VAL A 37 -0.57 -0.94 -0.95
N ARG A 38 -1.27 -1.63 -1.85
CA ARG A 38 -2.71 -1.44 -2.12
C ARG A 38 -3.51 -2.30 -1.14
N HIS A 39 -4.71 -1.84 -0.78
CA HIS A 39 -5.61 -2.67 0.02
C HIS A 39 -5.99 -3.95 -0.74
N GLY A 40 -6.30 -5.02 0.01
CA GLY A 40 -6.85 -6.26 -0.57
C GLY A 40 -8.26 -6.04 -1.14
N GLU A 41 -8.84 -7.08 -1.71
CA GLU A 41 -10.19 -7.00 -2.27
C GLU A 41 -11.22 -6.46 -1.23
N SER A 42 -12.08 -5.52 -1.67
CA SER A 42 -13.19 -5.00 -0.86
C SER A 42 -14.54 -5.59 -1.27
N GLN A 43 -15.56 -5.49 -0.41
CA GLN A 43 -16.92 -5.95 -0.74
C GLN A 43 -17.44 -5.34 -2.05
N TRP A 44 -17.17 -4.06 -2.31
CA TRP A 44 -17.60 -3.41 -3.55
C TRP A 44 -16.73 -3.73 -4.75
N ASN A 45 -15.53 -4.30 -4.57
CA ASN A 45 -14.80 -4.88 -5.69
C ASN A 45 -15.47 -6.18 -6.13
N LEU A 46 -15.91 -7.01 -5.18
CA LEU A 46 -16.67 -8.23 -5.45
C LEU A 46 -18.02 -7.92 -6.14
N GLU A 47 -18.69 -6.84 -5.71
CA GLU A 47 -19.95 -6.37 -6.32
C GLU A 47 -19.76 -5.52 -7.58
N ASN A 48 -18.53 -5.37 -8.08
CA ASN A 48 -18.20 -4.57 -9.27
C ASN A 48 -18.72 -3.11 -9.23
N LYS A 49 -18.71 -2.47 -8.06
CA LYS A 49 -19.19 -1.09 -7.86
C LYS A 49 -18.06 -0.07 -7.78
N PHE A 50 -18.34 1.17 -8.18
CA PHE A 50 -17.43 2.29 -7.91
C PHE A 50 -17.41 2.64 -6.42
N THR A 51 -16.25 2.49 -5.78
CA THR A 51 -16.11 2.70 -4.33
C THR A 51 -15.78 4.15 -3.96
N GLY A 52 -14.70 4.69 -4.52
CA GLY A 52 -14.18 6.01 -4.14
C GLY A 52 -13.97 6.17 -2.64
N TRP A 53 -14.51 7.24 -2.08
CA TRP A 53 -14.40 7.57 -0.65
C TRP A 53 -15.42 6.84 0.23
N VAL A 54 -16.28 6.01 -0.36
CA VAL A 54 -17.20 5.18 0.44
C VAL A 54 -16.39 4.20 1.27
N ASP A 55 -16.70 4.18 2.57
CA ASP A 55 -15.92 3.45 3.55
C ASP A 55 -16.42 2.00 3.69
N VAL A 56 -16.10 1.20 2.67
CA VAL A 56 -16.44 -0.22 2.58
C VAL A 56 -15.38 -1.11 3.24
N PRO A 57 -15.77 -2.25 3.85
CA PRO A 57 -14.81 -3.18 4.44
C PRO A 57 -14.13 -4.04 3.37
N LEU A 58 -13.06 -4.75 3.78
CA LEU A 58 -12.45 -5.81 2.98
C LEU A 58 -13.42 -6.99 2.84
N SER A 59 -13.30 -7.74 1.74
CA SER A 59 -13.95 -9.04 1.61
C SER A 59 -13.22 -10.08 2.49
N PRO A 60 -13.84 -11.23 2.79
CA PRO A 60 -13.14 -12.34 3.45
C PRO A 60 -11.88 -12.77 2.68
N ALA A 61 -11.94 -12.80 1.34
CA ALA A 61 -10.78 -13.10 0.50
C ALA A 61 -9.70 -12.02 0.61
N GLY A 62 -10.08 -10.74 0.56
CA GLY A 62 -9.16 -9.62 0.72
C GLY A 62 -8.46 -9.56 2.08
N HIS A 63 -9.05 -10.14 3.13
CA HIS A 63 -8.37 -10.33 4.40
C HIS A 63 -7.24 -11.37 4.31
N GLU A 64 -7.47 -12.50 3.64
CA GLU A 64 -6.45 -13.54 3.46
C GLU A 64 -5.33 -13.09 2.51
N GLU A 65 -5.66 -12.42 1.41
CA GLU A 65 -4.68 -11.83 0.48
C GLU A 65 -3.64 -10.97 1.20
N VAL A 66 -4.11 -10.11 2.11
CA VAL A 66 -3.22 -9.19 2.82
C VAL A 66 -2.41 -9.91 3.90
N LYS A 67 -2.96 -10.94 4.54
CA LYS A 67 -2.17 -11.76 5.47
C LYS A 67 -1.03 -12.46 4.74
N GLU A 68 -1.27 -13.00 3.55
CA GLU A 68 -0.22 -13.59 2.72
C GLU A 68 0.82 -12.53 2.30
N ALA A 69 0.38 -11.34 1.88
CA ALA A 69 1.30 -10.23 1.61
C ALA A 69 2.16 -9.87 2.82
N GLY A 70 1.58 -9.84 4.02
CA GLY A 70 2.30 -9.61 5.28
C GLY A 70 3.36 -10.67 5.57
N LYS A 71 3.06 -11.95 5.30
CA LYS A 71 4.03 -13.05 5.42
C LYS A 71 5.18 -12.90 4.41
N LEU A 72 4.89 -12.53 3.16
CA LEU A 72 5.92 -12.30 2.14
C LEU A 72 6.86 -11.15 2.55
N ILE A 73 6.32 -10.05 3.05
CA ILE A 73 7.09 -8.91 3.57
C ILE A 73 8.01 -9.35 4.72
N LYS A 74 7.47 -10.15 5.66
CA LYS A 74 8.24 -10.71 6.77
C LYS A 74 9.39 -11.58 6.28
N ASN A 75 9.11 -12.49 5.34
CA ASN A 75 10.10 -13.43 4.79
C ASN A 75 11.19 -12.70 3.99
N ALA A 76 10.86 -11.59 3.35
CA ALA A 76 11.83 -10.72 2.68
C ALA A 76 12.72 -9.91 3.66
N GLY A 77 12.47 -9.99 4.97
CA GLY A 77 13.23 -9.27 5.99
C GLY A 77 13.03 -7.76 5.97
N ILE A 78 11.93 -7.28 5.37
CA ILE A 78 11.62 -5.86 5.27
C ILE A 78 11.13 -5.37 6.63
N LYS A 79 11.75 -4.30 7.13
CA LYS A 79 11.39 -3.64 8.40
C LYS A 79 10.94 -2.20 8.16
N PHE A 80 10.11 -1.74 9.07
CA PHE A 80 9.36 -0.50 8.95
C PHE A 80 9.60 0.40 10.16
N ASP A 81 9.87 1.68 9.90
CA ASP A 81 10.07 2.67 10.95
C ASP A 81 8.79 3.48 11.22
N VAL A 82 7.97 3.71 10.18
CA VAL A 82 6.75 4.52 10.23
C VAL A 82 5.82 4.14 9.10
N ALA A 83 4.53 3.95 9.39
CA ALA A 83 3.52 3.65 8.39
C ALA A 83 2.58 4.84 8.12
N TYR A 84 2.16 5.00 6.88
CA TYR A 84 1.18 6.01 6.46
C TYR A 84 -0.05 5.35 5.87
N THR A 85 -1.25 5.72 6.31
CA THR A 85 -2.54 5.18 5.86
C THR A 85 -3.46 6.23 5.30
N SER A 86 -4.36 5.81 4.43
CA SER A 86 -5.58 6.58 4.16
C SER A 86 -6.55 6.52 5.35
N THR A 87 -7.58 7.35 5.36
CA THR A 87 -8.61 7.34 6.41
C THR A 87 -9.71 6.28 6.20
N LEU A 88 -9.53 5.37 5.23
CA LEU A 88 -10.55 4.39 4.83
C LEU A 88 -10.30 3.05 5.52
N LYS A 89 -11.35 2.42 6.06
CA LYS A 89 -11.27 1.20 6.87
C LYS A 89 -10.58 0.06 6.13
N ARG A 90 -10.82 -0.09 4.82
CA ARG A 90 -10.17 -1.12 3.99
C ARG A 90 -8.65 -0.97 3.99
N ALA A 91 -8.17 0.26 3.89
CA ALA A 91 -6.75 0.57 3.93
C ALA A 91 -6.22 0.28 5.35
N ILE A 92 -6.85 0.84 6.37
CA ILE A 92 -6.42 0.69 7.77
C ILE A 92 -6.31 -0.79 8.16
N ARG A 93 -7.32 -1.59 7.80
CA ARG A 93 -7.34 -3.03 8.05
C ARG A 93 -6.23 -3.75 7.30
N THR A 94 -5.93 -3.37 6.07
CA THR A 94 -4.79 -3.92 5.33
C THR A 94 -3.48 -3.68 6.08
N LEU A 95 -3.23 -2.45 6.55
CA LEU A 95 -2.02 -2.14 7.30
C LEU A 95 -1.93 -2.95 8.58
N TRP A 96 -3.01 -3.06 9.35
CA TRP A 96 -3.01 -3.83 10.59
C TRP A 96 -2.65 -5.29 10.37
N HIS A 97 -3.19 -5.93 9.33
CA HIS A 97 -2.80 -7.30 8.97
C HIS A 97 -1.31 -7.40 8.67
N ILE A 98 -0.74 -6.47 7.90
CA ILE A 98 0.70 -6.47 7.59
C ILE A 98 1.55 -6.28 8.85
N LEU A 99 1.18 -5.33 9.73
CA LEU A 99 1.91 -5.07 10.97
C LEU A 99 1.83 -6.25 11.95
N GLU A 100 0.70 -6.95 11.98
CA GLU A 100 0.53 -8.16 12.78
C GLU A 100 1.43 -9.30 12.25
N GLN A 101 1.46 -9.53 10.93
CA GLN A 101 2.32 -10.58 10.36
C GLN A 101 3.81 -10.27 10.54
N THR A 102 4.20 -9.00 10.45
CA THR A 102 5.60 -8.55 10.59
C THR A 102 6.05 -8.31 12.02
N ASP A 103 5.15 -8.41 13.01
CA ASP A 103 5.40 -8.11 14.42
C ASP A 103 5.89 -6.66 14.67
N LEU A 104 5.24 -5.71 13.98
CA LEU A 104 5.58 -4.28 14.00
C LEU A 104 4.40 -3.40 14.43
N MET A 105 3.49 -3.93 15.24
CA MET A 105 2.29 -3.21 15.73
C MET A 105 2.60 -1.95 16.55
N TRP A 106 3.84 -1.79 17.03
CA TRP A 106 4.27 -0.68 17.87
C TRP A 106 4.72 0.57 17.08
N ILE A 107 4.89 0.47 15.77
CA ILE A 107 5.42 1.59 14.98
C ILE A 107 4.40 2.73 14.88
N PRO A 108 4.84 3.99 14.75
CA PRO A 108 3.92 5.10 14.54
C PRO A 108 3.15 4.95 13.22
N ILE A 109 1.84 5.15 13.29
CA ILE A 109 0.92 5.16 12.15
C ILE A 109 0.38 6.58 11.96
N LYS A 110 0.55 7.14 10.76
CA LYS A 110 0.00 8.44 10.38
C LYS A 110 -1.14 8.27 9.39
N GLN A 111 -2.31 8.79 9.71
CA GLN A 111 -3.45 8.79 8.80
C GLN A 111 -3.52 10.11 8.03
N ALA A 112 -3.79 10.05 6.74
CA ALA A 112 -3.85 11.20 5.85
C ALA A 112 -4.99 10.99 4.82
N TRP A 113 -5.92 11.93 4.73
CA TRP A 113 -7.04 11.86 3.78
C TRP A 113 -6.55 12.04 2.34
N GLU A 114 -5.39 12.67 2.18
CA GLU A 114 -4.65 12.85 0.93
C GLU A 114 -4.26 11.51 0.29
N LEU A 115 -4.20 10.43 1.09
CA LEU A 115 -3.93 9.06 0.64
C LEU A 115 -5.21 8.28 0.31
N ASN A 116 -6.38 8.91 0.38
CA ASN A 116 -7.64 8.27 0.01
C ASN A 116 -7.68 7.97 -1.48
N GLU A 117 -8.51 7.00 -1.83
CA GLU A 117 -8.83 6.68 -3.22
C GLU A 117 -9.37 7.91 -3.94
N ARG A 118 -9.37 7.93 -5.27
CA ARG A 118 -10.03 9.00 -6.02
C ARG A 118 -11.51 9.10 -5.63
N HIS A 119 -12.00 10.32 -5.37
CA HIS A 119 -13.44 10.54 -5.15
C HIS A 119 -14.19 10.41 -6.48
N TYR A 120 -15.11 9.45 -6.59
CA TYR A 120 -15.86 9.17 -7.82
C TYR A 120 -17.16 9.99 -7.95
N GLY A 121 -17.48 10.85 -6.97
CA GLY A 121 -18.65 11.72 -7.04
C GLY A 121 -19.95 10.93 -7.06
N ALA A 122 -20.85 11.31 -7.96
CA ALA A 122 -22.14 10.66 -8.15
C ALA A 122 -22.06 9.21 -8.67
N LEU A 123 -20.87 8.74 -9.10
CA LEU A 123 -20.70 7.36 -9.55
C LEU A 123 -20.56 6.37 -8.38
N GLN A 124 -20.29 6.83 -7.17
CA GLN A 124 -20.09 5.95 -6.02
C GLN A 124 -21.34 5.10 -5.75
N GLY A 125 -21.16 3.78 -5.70
CA GLY A 125 -22.23 2.79 -5.48
C GLY A 125 -22.89 2.28 -6.75
N LEU A 126 -22.62 2.88 -7.91
CA LEU A 126 -23.10 2.36 -9.20
C LEU A 126 -22.27 1.15 -9.62
N ASP A 127 -22.94 0.18 -10.25
CA ASP A 127 -22.28 -0.92 -10.93
C ASP A 127 -21.49 -0.40 -12.12
N LYS A 128 -20.26 -0.90 -12.28
CA LYS A 128 -19.34 -0.47 -13.33
C LYS A 128 -19.87 -0.82 -14.71
N GLN A 129 -20.42 -2.02 -14.89
CA GLN A 129 -20.94 -2.47 -16.17
C GLN A 129 -22.15 -1.64 -16.58
N GLU A 130 -23.11 -1.44 -15.66
CA GLU A 130 -24.28 -0.59 -15.93
C GLU A 130 -23.88 0.85 -16.28
N THR A 131 -22.83 1.37 -15.64
CA THR A 131 -22.31 2.71 -15.92
C THR A 131 -21.64 2.77 -17.29
N VAL A 132 -20.87 1.74 -17.68
CA VAL A 132 -20.27 1.63 -19.02
C VAL A 132 -21.36 1.57 -20.09
N ASP A 133 -22.40 0.77 -19.87
CA ASP A 133 -23.50 0.60 -20.81
C ASP A 133 -24.29 1.91 -20.98
N LYS A 134 -24.42 2.70 -19.91
CA LYS A 134 -25.17 3.97 -19.92
C LYS A 134 -24.39 5.16 -20.48
N TYR A 135 -23.09 5.26 -20.21
CA TYR A 135 -22.29 6.46 -20.54
C TYR A 135 -21.23 6.22 -21.63
N GLY A 136 -21.07 4.97 -22.09
CA GLY A 136 -20.11 4.58 -23.13
C GLY A 136 -18.71 4.33 -22.58
N LYS A 137 -18.01 3.37 -23.19
CA LYS A 137 -16.66 2.94 -22.78
C LYS A 137 -15.64 4.07 -22.77
N ASP A 138 -15.68 4.99 -23.73
CA ASP A 138 -14.66 6.06 -23.83
C ASP A 138 -14.73 7.07 -22.69
N GLN A 139 -15.93 7.32 -22.13
CA GLN A 139 -16.11 8.24 -21.00
C GLN A 139 -15.79 7.57 -19.65
N VAL A 140 -15.97 6.24 -19.56
CA VAL A 140 -15.69 5.47 -18.34
C VAL A 140 -14.23 5.00 -18.30
N SER A 141 -13.65 4.56 -19.42
CA SER A 141 -12.26 4.09 -19.50
C SER A 141 -11.26 5.21 -19.20
N LEU A 142 -11.54 6.47 -19.58
CA LEU A 142 -10.73 7.63 -19.20
C LEU A 142 -10.63 7.84 -17.68
N ARG A 143 -11.52 7.20 -16.91
CA ARG A 143 -11.51 7.19 -15.44
C ARG A 143 -10.97 5.88 -14.85
N GLU A 144 -10.91 4.79 -15.62
CA GLU A 144 -10.38 3.48 -15.21
C GLU A 144 -8.94 3.18 -15.68
N THR A 145 -8.40 3.96 -16.63
CA THR A 145 -7.15 3.69 -17.41
C THR A 145 -5.84 3.63 -16.63
N TYR A 146 -5.83 3.67 -15.29
CA TYR A 146 -4.64 3.33 -14.49
C TYR A 146 -4.67 1.90 -13.93
N ARG A 147 -5.68 1.08 -14.27
CA ARG A 147 -5.78 -0.33 -13.85
C ARG A 147 -5.30 -1.35 -14.88
N GLU A 148 -5.31 -1.02 -16.17
CA GLU A 148 -5.08 -1.96 -17.30
C GLU A 148 -3.66 -1.90 -17.89
N GLY A 149 -2.68 -1.34 -17.19
CA GLY A 149 -1.30 -1.26 -17.68
C GLY A 149 -0.44 -2.51 -17.45
N GLN A 150 -1.01 -3.67 -17.08
CA GLN A 150 -0.23 -4.85 -16.69
C GLN A 150 -0.62 -6.18 -17.37
N ASP A 151 -1.70 -6.23 -18.15
CA ASP A 151 -2.09 -7.45 -18.86
C ASP A 151 -1.64 -7.47 -20.34
N GLU A 152 -1.15 -6.35 -20.88
CA GLU A 152 -0.73 -6.22 -22.28
C GLU A 152 0.74 -6.66 -22.54
N TYR A 153 1.51 -7.03 -21.50
CA TYR A 153 2.94 -7.37 -21.64
C TYR A 153 3.28 -8.88 -21.69
N LEU A 154 2.28 -9.77 -21.77
CA LEU A 154 2.50 -11.23 -21.82
C LEU A 154 1.83 -11.94 -23.01
N ALA A 155 1.48 -11.22 -24.08
CA ALA A 155 0.80 -11.79 -25.24
C ALA A 155 1.60 -11.77 -26.56
N ASP A 156 2.91 -11.48 -26.50
CA ASP A 156 3.80 -11.58 -27.67
C ASP A 156 4.93 -12.60 -27.42
N GLU A 157 4.66 -13.87 -27.76
CA GLU A 157 5.61 -14.85 -28.32
C GLU A 157 4.99 -15.53 -29.53
#